data_AF-A0A1X7TP12-F1
#
_entry.id   AF-A0A1X7TP12-F1
#
_cell.length_a   1.000
_cell.length_b   1.000
_cell.length_c   1.000
_cell.angle_alpha   90.00
_cell.angle_beta   90.00
_cell.angle_gamma   90.00
#
_symmetry.space_group_name_H-M   'P 1'
#
loop_
_entity.id
_entity.type
_entity.pdbx_description
1 polymer ?
#
loop_
_entity_poly.entity_id
_entity_poly.type
_entity_poly.pdbx_seq_one_letter_code
_entity_poly.pdbx_strand_id
1 'polypeptide(L)'
;MTMSLLLVVVLLFFSSSCSVSSGQYYVSDDCSSVTQSPCHPLSVYAGNMSQYNNTIYYFIGTTNIRYYVVTMTAVKNVTLYGLDQSPSINCKGVSKTSISVNYSDHVTISNISLNFFDCRVNIISSNNITITNISVFGLFFGTLMLSNAFDVNISSSVFYDYELYIYYEPLPV
;
A
#
# COMPACT_ATOMS: atom_id res chain seq x y z
N MET A 1 -50.69 -1.69 7.21
CA MET A 1 -49.46 -1.02 6.76
C MET A 1 -48.55 -0.81 7.97
N THR A 2 -47.84 -1.84 8.46
CA THR A 2 -47.04 -1.68 9.70
C THR A 2 -45.76 -2.54 9.76
N MET A 3 -45.46 -3.38 8.77
CA MET A 3 -44.23 -4.21 8.75
C MET A 3 -43.14 -3.76 7.76
N SER A 4 -43.42 -2.78 6.89
CA SER A 4 -42.44 -2.26 5.91
C SER A 4 -41.54 -1.19 6.53
N LEU A 5 -42.10 -0.27 7.32
CA LEU A 5 -41.35 0.85 7.90
C LEU A 5 -40.34 0.37 8.95
N LEU A 6 -40.71 -0.61 9.78
CA LEU A 6 -39.83 -1.17 10.80
C LEU A 6 -38.60 -1.84 10.16
N LEU A 7 -38.80 -2.56 9.04
CA LEU A 7 -37.73 -3.25 8.32
C LEU A 7 -36.76 -2.27 7.66
N VAL A 8 -37.29 -1.19 7.06
CA VAL A 8 -36.49 -0.11 6.45
C VAL A 8 -35.68 0.63 7.52
N VAL A 9 -36.29 0.91 8.67
CA VAL A 9 -35.61 1.57 9.80
C VAL A 9 -34.50 0.68 10.38
N VAL A 10 -34.74 -0.63 10.50
CA VAL A 10 -33.73 -1.61 10.92
C VAL A 10 -32.57 -1.69 9.91
N LEU A 11 -32.84 -1.73 8.60
CA LEU A 11 -31.82 -1.65 7.54
C LEU A 11 -31.01 -0.35 7.60
N LEU A 12 -31.66 0.78 7.87
CA LEU A 12 -31.01 2.09 8.00
C LEU A 12 -30.15 2.18 9.28
N PHE A 13 -30.57 1.58 10.39
CA PHE A 13 -29.78 1.52 11.62
C PHE A 13 -28.57 0.57 11.50
N PHE A 14 -28.69 -0.56 10.79
CA PHE A 14 -27.54 -1.42 10.48
C PHE A 14 -26.58 -0.81 9.44
N SER A 15 -27.04 0.16 8.64
CA SER A 15 -26.17 0.89 7.70
C SER A 15 -25.40 2.05 8.31
N SER A 16 -25.70 2.44 9.57
CA SER A 16 -25.24 3.71 10.16
C SER A 16 -24.36 3.59 11.41
N SER A 17 -24.00 2.38 11.86
CA SER A 17 -23.06 2.26 12.98
C SER A 17 -22.35 0.91 13.06
N CYS A 18 -21.29 0.77 12.28
CA CYS A 18 -20.12 0.03 12.76
C CYS A 18 -19.01 1.08 12.89
N SER A 19 -18.50 1.26 14.11
CA SER A 19 -17.20 1.89 14.35
C SER A 19 -16.23 1.42 13.28
N VAL A 20 -15.48 2.33 12.65
CA VAL A 20 -14.49 2.04 11.60
C VAL A 20 -13.54 0.91 12.00
N SER A 21 -14.00 -0.32 11.79
CA SER A 21 -13.17 -1.50 11.67
C SER A 21 -12.15 -1.14 10.63
N SER A 22 -10.88 -1.37 10.92
CA SER A 22 -9.84 -1.20 9.93
C SER A 22 -10.29 -1.87 8.63
N GLY A 23 -10.33 -1.12 7.52
CA GLY A 23 -10.66 -1.69 6.22
C GLY A 23 -9.62 -2.77 5.92
N GLN A 24 -10.06 -3.99 5.66
CA GLN A 24 -9.16 -5.08 5.27
C GLN A 24 -9.45 -5.41 3.82
N TYR A 25 -8.45 -5.22 2.96
CA TYR A 25 -8.57 -5.43 1.51
C TYR A 25 -7.56 -6.49 1.07
N TYR A 26 -8.04 -7.56 0.44
CA TYR A 26 -7.18 -8.60 -0.10
C TYR A 26 -6.82 -8.26 -1.55
N VAL A 27 -5.53 -8.23 -1.85
CA VAL A 27 -4.96 -7.73 -3.09
C VAL A 27 -4.20 -8.84 -3.80
N SER A 28 -4.66 -9.21 -5.00
CA SER A 28 -3.97 -10.13 -5.91
C SER A 28 -4.39 -9.87 -7.35
N ASP A 29 -3.44 -9.97 -8.29
CA ASP A 29 -3.75 -9.96 -9.73
C ASP A 29 -4.50 -11.24 -10.16
N ASP A 30 -4.29 -12.35 -9.43
CA ASP A 30 -5.02 -13.61 -9.61
C ASP A 30 -5.83 -13.91 -8.36
N CYS A 31 -7.08 -13.43 -8.32
CA CYS A 31 -7.99 -13.71 -7.22
C CYS A 31 -8.64 -15.10 -7.30
N SER A 32 -8.44 -15.87 -8.38
CA SER A 32 -9.04 -17.20 -8.51
C SER A 32 -8.40 -18.23 -7.58
N SER A 33 -7.13 -18.01 -7.22
CA SER A 33 -6.34 -18.83 -6.30
C SER A 33 -6.37 -18.33 -4.85
N VAL A 34 -7.04 -17.20 -4.58
CA VAL A 34 -7.13 -16.58 -3.26
C VAL A 34 -8.36 -17.05 -2.51
N THR A 35 -8.17 -17.52 -1.28
CA THR A 35 -9.27 -18.00 -0.43
C THR A 35 -10.00 -16.88 0.31
N GLN A 36 -9.33 -15.75 0.54
CA GLN A 36 -9.90 -14.56 1.17
C GLN A 36 -10.73 -13.75 0.18
N SER A 37 -11.95 -13.39 0.57
CA SER A 37 -12.90 -12.66 -0.28
C SER A 37 -13.55 -11.51 0.50
N PRO A 38 -13.78 -10.34 -0.14
CA PRO A 38 -13.51 -10.03 -1.54
C PRO A 38 -12.01 -9.83 -1.82
N CYS A 39 -11.57 -10.32 -2.98
CA CYS A 39 -10.22 -10.10 -3.52
C CYS A 39 -10.33 -9.27 -4.80
N HIS A 40 -9.46 -8.29 -4.94
CA HIS A 40 -9.37 -7.47 -6.15
C HIS A 40 -7.90 -7.20 -6.53
N PRO A 41 -7.61 -6.99 -7.83
CA PRO A 41 -6.29 -6.55 -8.25
C PRO A 41 -5.99 -5.15 -7.71
N LEU A 42 -4.70 -4.85 -7.47
CA LEU A 42 -4.26 -3.58 -6.91
C LEU A 42 -4.74 -2.37 -7.72
N SER A 43 -4.91 -2.53 -9.03
CA SER A 43 -5.42 -1.49 -9.92
C SER A 43 -6.80 -0.95 -9.53
N VAL A 44 -7.64 -1.76 -8.85
CA VAL A 44 -8.95 -1.32 -8.33
C VAL A 44 -8.78 -0.28 -7.22
N TYR A 45 -7.75 -0.43 -6.40
CA TYR A 45 -7.51 0.44 -5.25
C TYR A 45 -6.60 1.62 -5.61
N ALA A 46 -5.58 1.40 -6.45
CA ALA A 46 -4.45 2.30 -6.64
C ALA A 46 -4.81 3.76 -6.94
N GLY A 47 -5.91 4.01 -7.66
CA GLY A 47 -6.39 5.36 -7.97
C GLY A 47 -7.10 6.09 -6.82
N ASN A 48 -7.62 5.34 -5.84
CA ASN A 48 -8.45 5.86 -4.75
C ASN A 48 -7.89 5.54 -3.36
N MET A 49 -6.67 5.02 -3.24
CA MET A 49 -6.09 4.65 -1.93
C MET A 49 -6.09 5.81 -0.92
N SER A 50 -6.00 7.06 -1.41
CA SER A 50 -6.12 8.29 -0.62
C SER A 50 -7.42 8.46 0.16
N GLN A 51 -8.46 7.68 -0.12
CA GLN A 51 -9.75 7.75 0.60
C GLN A 51 -9.81 6.80 1.81
N TYR A 52 -8.84 5.91 1.97
CA TYR A 52 -8.91 4.81 2.93
C TYR A 52 -7.92 5.01 4.08
N ASN A 53 -8.38 5.69 5.12
CA ASN A 53 -7.66 5.75 6.41
C ASN A 53 -7.92 4.49 7.24
N ASN A 54 -7.03 4.20 8.20
CA ASN A 54 -7.16 3.05 9.11
C ASN A 54 -7.37 1.75 8.34
N THR A 55 -6.49 1.44 7.39
CA THR A 55 -6.73 0.37 6.42
C THR A 55 -5.50 -0.50 6.26
N ILE A 56 -5.71 -1.80 6.05
CA ILE A 56 -4.68 -2.79 5.73
C ILE A 56 -4.99 -3.41 4.37
N TYR A 57 -4.03 -3.33 3.46
CA TYR A 57 -4.03 -4.03 2.19
C TYR A 57 -3.15 -5.27 2.31
N TYR A 58 -3.77 -6.44 2.23
CA TYR A 58 -3.13 -7.75 2.29
C TYR A 58 -2.77 -8.23 0.90
N PHE A 59 -1.49 -8.13 0.53
CA PHE A 59 -0.96 -8.62 -0.72
C PHE A 59 -0.77 -10.14 -0.68
N ILE A 60 -1.27 -10.82 -1.70
CA ILE A 60 -1.20 -12.27 -1.89
C ILE A 60 -0.65 -12.53 -3.28
N GLY A 61 0.35 -13.40 -3.39
CA GLY A 61 1.01 -13.72 -4.63
C GLY A 61 1.73 -12.52 -5.26
N THR A 62 1.75 -12.49 -6.59
CA THR A 62 2.49 -11.47 -7.35
C THR A 62 1.54 -10.46 -7.97
N THR A 63 1.72 -9.19 -7.62
CA THR A 63 1.02 -8.05 -8.23
C THR A 63 1.95 -7.31 -9.20
N ASN A 64 1.45 -6.93 -10.38
CA ASN A 64 2.21 -6.22 -11.39
C ASN A 64 1.72 -4.78 -11.53
N ILE A 65 2.58 -3.81 -11.23
CA ILE A 65 2.35 -2.39 -11.49
C ILE A 65 2.94 -2.06 -12.86
N ARG A 66 2.10 -1.87 -13.87
CA ARG A 66 2.54 -1.54 -15.24
C ARG A 66 2.11 -0.16 -15.72
N TYR A 67 0.82 0.15 -15.54
CA TYR A 67 0.17 1.28 -16.20
C TYR A 67 -0.37 2.32 -15.22
N TYR A 68 -0.13 2.14 -13.93
CA TYR A 68 -0.66 3.00 -12.87
C TYR A 68 0.38 3.23 -11.78
N VAL A 69 0.13 4.23 -10.94
CA VAL A 69 0.93 4.56 -9.76
C VAL A 69 0.08 4.31 -8.53
N VAL A 70 0.64 3.64 -7.53
CA VAL A 70 0.00 3.48 -6.23
C VAL A 70 0.18 4.79 -5.46
N THR A 71 -0.88 5.57 -5.34
CA THR A 71 -0.81 6.90 -4.72
C THR A 71 -1.62 6.93 -3.43
N MET A 72 -0.94 7.21 -2.33
CA MET A 72 -1.53 7.50 -1.02
C MET A 72 -1.26 8.96 -0.70
N THR A 73 -2.29 9.80 -0.70
CA THR A 73 -2.19 11.22 -0.39
C THR A 73 -3.07 11.54 0.81
N ALA A 74 -2.51 12.24 1.80
CA ALA A 74 -3.20 12.64 3.02
C ALA A 74 -3.88 11.48 3.77
N VAL A 75 -3.23 10.30 3.79
CA VAL A 75 -3.75 9.13 4.51
C VAL A 75 -3.16 9.03 5.91
N LYS A 76 -3.90 8.36 6.79
CA LYS A 76 -3.49 8.04 8.15
C LYS A 76 -3.71 6.57 8.48
N ASN A 77 -2.72 5.95 9.12
CA ASN A 77 -2.82 4.58 9.63
C ASN A 77 -3.12 3.57 8.50
N VAL A 78 -2.28 3.56 7.46
CA VAL A 78 -2.42 2.66 6.31
C VAL A 78 -1.29 1.67 6.28
N THR A 79 -1.60 0.39 6.07
CA THR A 79 -0.61 -0.68 5.98
C THR A 79 -0.71 -1.41 4.65
N LEU A 80 0.42 -1.55 3.95
CA LEU A 80 0.62 -2.51 2.88
C LEU A 80 1.34 -3.72 3.48
N TYR A 81 0.66 -4.85 3.61
CA TYR A 81 1.17 -6.04 4.28
C TYR A 81 1.14 -7.24 3.34
N GLY A 82 2.22 -8.00 3.24
CA GLY A 82 2.23 -9.27 2.52
C GLY A 82 1.74 -10.43 3.38
N LEU A 83 0.73 -11.18 2.92
CA LEU A 83 0.02 -12.17 3.75
C LEU A 83 0.53 -13.61 3.57
N ASP A 84 1.00 -13.99 2.38
CA ASP A 84 1.35 -15.37 2.02
C ASP A 84 2.86 -15.64 1.93
N GLN A 85 3.25 -16.80 1.39
CA GLN A 85 4.67 -17.13 1.20
C GLN A 85 5.23 -16.33 0.02
N SER A 86 5.85 -15.20 0.37
CA SER A 86 6.61 -14.33 -0.53
C SER A 86 5.77 -13.53 -1.55
N PRO A 87 4.79 -12.72 -1.10
CA PRO A 87 4.09 -11.81 -1.99
C PRO A 87 5.07 -10.82 -2.57
N SER A 88 4.82 -10.44 -3.81
CA SER A 88 5.70 -9.50 -4.52
C SER A 88 4.93 -8.44 -5.29
N ILE A 89 5.50 -7.24 -5.32
CA ILE A 89 5.07 -6.15 -6.19
C ILE A 89 6.14 -5.99 -7.27
N ASN A 90 5.74 -6.31 -8.49
CA ASN A 90 6.57 -6.20 -9.68
C ASN A 90 6.26 -4.92 -10.44
N CYS A 91 7.16 -3.95 -10.41
CA CYS A 91 7.06 -2.77 -11.26
C CYS A 91 7.59 -3.11 -12.65
N LYS A 92 6.69 -3.21 -13.62
CA LYS A 92 7.00 -3.57 -15.01
C LYS A 92 6.69 -2.37 -15.90
N GLY A 93 7.64 -1.46 -16.09
CA GLY A 93 7.48 -0.32 -16.97
C GLY A 93 8.53 0.76 -16.75
N VAL A 94 8.87 1.48 -17.83
CA VAL A 94 10.00 2.41 -17.85
C VAL A 94 9.74 3.63 -16.95
N SER A 95 10.56 3.77 -15.88
CA SER A 95 10.80 5.04 -15.16
C SER A 95 9.60 5.75 -14.49
N LYS A 96 8.67 5.05 -13.84
CA LYS A 96 7.59 5.71 -13.07
C LYS A 96 7.70 5.44 -11.57
N THR A 97 7.48 6.48 -10.76
CA THR A 97 7.16 6.31 -9.34
C THR A 97 6.07 5.26 -9.22
N SER A 98 6.37 4.19 -8.49
CA SER A 98 5.49 3.02 -8.42
C SER A 98 4.63 3.07 -7.17
N ILE A 99 5.20 3.54 -6.06
CA ILE A 99 4.49 3.81 -4.81
C ILE A 99 4.82 5.23 -4.39
N SER A 100 3.80 6.04 -4.16
CA SER A 100 3.92 7.44 -3.76
C SER A 100 3.09 7.67 -2.51
N VAL A 101 3.75 8.05 -1.41
CA VAL A 101 3.16 8.39 -0.12
C VAL A 101 3.36 9.89 0.09
N ASN A 102 2.28 10.68 0.10
CA ASN A 102 2.34 12.13 0.17
C ASN A 102 1.50 12.63 1.35
N TYR A 103 2.03 13.58 2.12
CA TYR A 103 1.29 14.25 3.19
C TYR A 103 0.64 13.30 4.20
N SER A 104 1.25 12.14 4.45
CA SER A 104 0.62 11.03 5.16
C SER A 104 1.29 10.75 6.51
N ASP A 105 0.56 10.10 7.42
CA ASP A 105 0.96 9.83 8.81
C ASP A 105 0.70 8.36 9.17
N HIS A 106 1.65 7.69 9.83
CA HIS A 106 1.51 6.27 10.23
C HIS A 106 1.25 5.34 9.03
N VAL A 107 2.16 5.33 8.05
CA VAL A 107 2.10 4.39 6.92
C VAL A 107 3.11 3.27 7.10
N THR A 108 2.67 2.03 6.95
CA THR A 108 3.52 0.83 7.06
C THR A 108 3.58 0.07 5.75
N ILE A 109 4.77 -0.30 5.29
CA ILE A 109 5.00 -1.21 4.16
C ILE A 109 5.80 -2.39 4.72
N SER A 110 5.24 -3.60 4.67
CA SER A 110 5.89 -4.74 5.32
C SER A 110 5.58 -6.10 4.74
N ASN A 111 6.50 -7.05 4.95
CA ASN A 111 6.39 -8.45 4.52
C ASN A 111 6.13 -8.64 3.01
N ILE A 112 6.60 -7.71 2.18
CA ILE A 112 6.43 -7.72 0.72
C ILE A 112 7.79 -7.70 0.05
N SER A 113 7.91 -8.46 -1.03
CA SER A 113 9.07 -8.41 -1.91
C SER A 113 8.86 -7.34 -2.99
N LEU A 114 9.76 -6.38 -3.11
CA LEU A 114 9.69 -5.33 -4.11
C LEU A 114 10.69 -5.60 -5.22
N ASN A 115 10.20 -5.80 -6.45
CA ASN A 115 11.05 -5.94 -7.61
C ASN A 115 11.34 -4.57 -8.22
N PHE A 116 12.47 -3.98 -7.85
CA PHE A 116 12.86 -2.66 -8.28
C PHE A 116 13.49 -2.64 -9.69
N PHE A 117 13.10 -3.51 -10.63
CA PHE A 117 13.54 -3.37 -12.03
C PHE A 117 13.26 -1.95 -12.58
N ASP A 118 12.22 -1.27 -12.07
CA ASP A 118 11.95 0.16 -12.27
C ASP A 118 11.10 0.77 -11.12
N CYS A 119 10.99 0.11 -9.95
CA CYS A 119 10.19 0.67 -8.86
C CYS A 119 10.89 1.90 -8.28
N ARG A 120 10.17 3.00 -8.13
CA ARG A 120 10.57 4.08 -7.23
C ARG A 120 9.51 4.23 -6.14
N VAL A 121 9.95 4.24 -4.89
CA VAL A 121 9.11 4.55 -3.73
C VAL A 121 9.41 5.98 -3.32
N ASN A 122 8.40 6.85 -3.37
CA ASN A 122 8.50 8.23 -2.94
C ASN A 122 7.72 8.41 -1.64
N ILE A 123 8.36 9.02 -0.64
CA ILE A 123 7.75 9.46 0.60
C ILE A 123 7.98 10.96 0.70
N ILE A 124 6.91 11.74 0.58
CA ILE A 124 6.96 13.19 0.45
C ILE A 124 6.13 13.83 1.57
N SER A 125 6.73 14.76 2.33
CA SER A 125 6.06 15.54 3.38
C SER A 125 5.23 14.69 4.33
N SER A 126 5.75 13.53 4.73
CA SER A 126 5.03 12.50 5.48
C SER A 126 5.80 12.15 6.77
N ASN A 127 5.09 11.62 7.76
CA ASN A 127 5.67 11.31 9.07
C ASN A 127 5.25 9.93 9.59
N ASN A 128 6.02 9.36 10.51
CA ASN A 128 5.79 8.03 11.10
C ASN A 128 5.67 6.93 10.01
N ILE A 129 6.70 6.79 9.17
CA ILE A 129 6.70 5.81 8.09
C ILE A 129 7.53 4.61 8.48
N THR A 130 6.97 3.41 8.38
CA THR A 130 7.68 2.17 8.67
C THR A 130 7.79 1.33 7.40
N ILE A 131 9.01 0.99 7.01
CA ILE A 131 9.30 0.00 5.96
C ILE A 131 10.05 -1.14 6.63
N THR A 132 9.44 -2.32 6.75
CA THR A 132 10.07 -3.41 7.51
C THR A 132 9.83 -4.79 6.93
N ASN A 133 10.78 -5.70 7.11
CA ASN A 133 10.66 -7.06 6.61
C ASN A 133 10.32 -7.10 5.12
N ILE A 134 10.96 -6.23 4.33
CA ILE A 134 10.85 -6.27 2.88
C ILE A 134 12.06 -6.96 2.29
N SER A 135 11.89 -7.60 1.15
CA SER A 135 13.00 -8.01 0.31
C SER A 135 13.02 -7.14 -0.94
N VAL A 136 14.20 -6.73 -1.37
CA VAL A 136 14.40 -5.96 -2.59
C VAL A 136 15.24 -6.79 -3.55
N PHE A 137 14.75 -6.95 -4.76
CA PHE A 137 15.40 -7.69 -5.84
C PHE A 137 15.17 -6.99 -7.18
N GLY A 138 15.98 -7.29 -8.19
CA GLY A 138 15.86 -6.69 -9.52
C GLY A 138 17.15 -6.80 -10.32
N LEU A 139 17.20 -6.22 -11.52
CA LEU A 139 18.38 -6.26 -12.40
C LEU A 139 19.10 -4.90 -12.54
N PHE A 140 18.56 -3.82 -11.97
CA PHE A 140 19.09 -2.45 -12.07
C PHE A 140 19.28 -1.78 -10.70
N PHE A 141 18.99 -0.48 -10.56
CA PHE A 141 19.12 0.30 -9.34
C PHE A 141 17.78 0.86 -8.89
N GLY A 142 17.58 0.88 -7.57
CA GLY A 142 16.27 1.15 -6.99
C GLY A 142 16.33 2.45 -6.23
N THR A 143 15.19 3.11 -6.09
CA THR A 143 15.18 4.42 -5.43
C THR A 143 14.09 4.48 -4.38
N LEU A 144 14.51 4.74 -3.15
CA LEU A 144 13.67 5.24 -2.08
C LEU A 144 13.96 6.74 -1.91
N MET A 145 13.02 7.56 -2.33
CA MET A 145 13.12 9.01 -2.23
C MET A 145 12.35 9.50 -1.01
N LEU A 146 13.05 10.16 -0.10
CA LEU A 146 12.49 10.77 1.10
C LEU A 146 12.59 12.29 0.94
N SER A 147 11.48 12.99 0.72
CA SER A 147 11.47 14.45 0.58
C SER A 147 10.65 15.06 1.71
N ASN A 148 11.26 15.87 2.57
CA ASN A 148 10.60 16.43 3.75
C ASN A 148 9.88 15.37 4.61
N ALA A 149 10.45 14.17 4.69
CA ALA A 149 9.88 13.06 5.45
C ALA A 149 10.53 12.97 6.85
N PHE A 150 9.72 12.71 7.87
CA PHE A 150 10.16 12.61 9.27
C PHE A 150 9.79 11.25 9.85
N ASP A 151 10.55 10.80 10.86
CA ASP A 151 10.31 9.53 11.56
C ASP A 151 10.12 8.33 10.60
N VAL A 152 11.02 8.23 9.62
CA VAL A 152 11.07 7.12 8.66
C VAL A 152 11.99 6.04 9.22
N ASN A 153 11.44 4.86 9.49
CA ASN A 153 12.19 3.69 9.94
C ASN A 153 12.23 2.62 8.86
N ILE A 154 13.44 2.19 8.50
CA ILE A 154 13.67 1.08 7.57
C ILE A 154 14.44 0.00 8.34
N SER A 155 13.84 -1.18 8.53
CA SER A 155 14.40 -2.21 9.41
C SER A 155 14.10 -3.63 8.93
N SER A 156 14.92 -4.60 9.33
CA SER A 156 14.69 -6.04 9.04
C SER A 156 14.52 -6.35 7.55
N SER A 157 15.11 -5.55 6.67
CA SER A 157 14.98 -5.67 5.21
C SER A 157 16.21 -6.30 4.59
N VAL A 158 16.02 -7.04 3.49
CA VAL A 158 17.13 -7.71 2.79
C VAL A 158 17.22 -7.23 1.34
N PHE A 159 18.43 -6.97 0.87
CA PHE A 159 18.74 -6.49 -0.47
C PHE A 159 19.63 -7.53 -1.18
N TYR A 160 19.13 -8.15 -2.26
CA TYR A 160 19.84 -9.23 -2.97
C TYR A 160 20.20 -8.80 -4.39
N ASP A 161 21.47 -8.97 -4.77
CA ASP A 161 22.02 -8.69 -6.13
C ASP A 161 21.63 -7.30 -6.69
N TYR A 162 21.56 -6.30 -5.80
CA TYR A 162 20.89 -5.04 -6.11
C TYR A 162 21.36 -3.86 -5.25
N GLU A 163 21.49 -2.68 -5.85
CA GLU A 163 21.77 -1.42 -5.16
C GLU A 163 20.49 -0.62 -4.91
N LEU A 164 20.15 -0.38 -3.63
CA LEU A 164 19.09 0.55 -3.24
C LEU A 164 19.70 1.92 -2.92
N TYR A 165 19.33 2.94 -3.69
CA TYR A 165 19.66 4.33 -3.38
C TYR A 165 18.57 4.92 -2.49
N ILE A 166 18.96 5.39 -1.31
CA ILE A 166 18.09 6.12 -0.39
C ILE A 166 18.51 7.58 -0.43
N TYR A 167 17.65 8.44 -0.98
CA TYR A 167 17.88 9.88 -1.05
C TYR A 167 17.02 10.60 -0.03
N TYR A 168 17.60 11.59 0.63
CA TYR A 168 16.88 12.48 1.52
C TYR A 168 17.02 13.93 1.04
N GLU A 169 15.89 14.55 0.70
CA GLU A 169 15.79 15.96 0.35
C GLU A 169 15.04 16.72 1.46
N PRO A 170 15.73 17.53 2.28
CA PRO A 170 15.06 18.37 3.28
C PRO A 170 14.30 19.53 2.61
N LEU A 171 13.44 20.21 3.36
CA LEU A 171 12.90 21.51 2.91
C LEU A 171 14.04 22.53 2.74
N PRO A 172 13.98 23.40 1.72
CA PRO A 172 14.83 24.57 1.66
C PRO A 172 14.66 25.39 2.94
N VAL A 173 15.77 25.71 3.60
CA VAL A 173 15.82 26.54 4.80
C VAL A 173 15.81 28.01 4.42
#